data_AF-A0A1B9BYL3-F1
#
_entry.id   AF-A0A1B9BYL3-F1
#
_cell.length_a   1.000
_cell.length_b   1.000
_cell.length_c   1.000
_cell.angle_alpha   90.00
_cell.angle_beta   90.00
_cell.angle_gamma   90.00
#
_symmetry.space_group_name_H-M   'P 1'
#
loop_
_entity.id
_entity.type
_entity.pdbx_description
1 polymer ?
#
loop_
_entity_poly.entity_id
_entity_poly.type
_entity_poly.pdbx_seq_one_letter_code
_entity_poly.pdbx_strand_id
1 'polypeptide(L)'
;MPRPALSYPVNLEPLSDFYTLSPWSLAEMARRFGLGRSNLMGLLRGERTISNDKLMALLRWSGLEVVDGKLRLAPALHVWRVASVKHLEAFARLPADLQPEDAWDLVTETDRPRREWIHILSQPRDARQVLLSVRPDFYPLLRDRWPGLGRHYRLRHFAEGRKYDEIAGRLGGEHLYIPSAEGTRLFTDTEAPNMGRAPEINEWARWLRQSLHVDTSPWLLPDAAAEETQNEGSPPSATSVHPEACQHAWTALTHRLDTGGTHADICDVPVFSLGDIHQYPVGMVRLDRSFLGEKAMEYGKAQRLRLYKDDSTGVIWLIVMNSESPCGLPDAFFSDRMGDFALVRQGDALRVDRITTPGQAILGRVQSRMVVYKTDAHQIAAPG
;
A
#
# COMPACT_ATOMS: atom_id res chain seq x y z
N MET A 1 -42.63 -11.08 33.24
CA MET A 1 -41.78 -9.93 32.84
C MET A 1 -40.46 -10.48 32.35
N PRO A 2 -40.01 -10.19 31.12
CA PRO A 2 -38.66 -10.55 30.72
C PRO A 2 -37.69 -9.80 31.64
N ARG A 3 -36.72 -10.52 32.23
CA ARG A 3 -35.64 -9.90 33.02
C ARG A 3 -34.99 -8.83 32.14
N PRO A 4 -34.74 -7.60 32.64
CA PRO A 4 -33.95 -6.63 31.90
C PRO A 4 -32.62 -7.31 31.55
N ALA A 5 -32.30 -7.36 30.25
CA ALA A 5 -31.02 -7.88 29.80
C ALA A 5 -29.94 -7.03 30.45
N LEU A 6 -29.17 -7.64 31.35
CA LEU A 6 -28.06 -6.99 32.03
C LEU A 6 -26.96 -6.76 30.99
N SER A 7 -26.98 -5.59 30.34
CA SER A 7 -25.95 -5.19 29.38
C SER A 7 -24.68 -4.72 30.10
N TYR A 8 -23.55 -4.83 29.41
CA TYR A 8 -22.33 -4.17 29.85
C TYR A 8 -22.43 -2.65 29.59
N PRO A 9 -21.80 -1.81 30.42
CA PRO A 9 -21.74 -0.37 30.20
C PRO A 9 -20.79 0.05 29.07
N VAL A 10 -20.21 -0.92 28.34
CA VAL A 10 -19.21 -0.73 27.28
C VAL A 10 -19.76 -1.38 26.01
N ASN A 11 -19.61 -0.70 24.87
CA ASN A 11 -19.94 -1.32 23.58
C ASN A 11 -18.87 -2.37 23.22
N LEU A 12 -19.28 -3.65 23.22
CA LEU A 12 -18.41 -4.78 22.91
C LEU A 12 -18.54 -5.30 21.48
N GLU A 13 -19.41 -4.71 20.66
CA GLU A 13 -19.63 -5.11 19.27
C GLU A 13 -18.32 -5.24 18.46
N PRO A 14 -17.34 -4.30 18.56
CA PRO A 14 -16.09 -4.40 17.81
C PRO A 14 -15.15 -5.51 18.27
N LEU A 15 -15.39 -6.10 19.44
CA LEU A 15 -14.42 -6.99 20.10
C LEU A 15 -14.19 -8.29 19.31
N SER A 16 -15.22 -8.78 18.61
CA SER A 16 -15.11 -9.98 17.77
C SER A 16 -14.19 -9.75 16.58
N ASP A 17 -14.32 -8.60 15.91
CA ASP A 17 -13.47 -8.26 14.78
C ASP A 17 -12.03 -7.96 15.25
N PHE A 18 -11.86 -7.25 16.36
CA PHE A 18 -10.55 -7.05 16.99
C PHE A 18 -9.84 -8.38 17.30
N TYR A 19 -10.50 -9.32 17.99
CA TYR A 19 -9.92 -10.62 18.29
C TYR A 19 -9.70 -11.50 17.07
N THR A 20 -10.45 -11.29 15.98
CA THR A 20 -10.21 -12.01 14.73
C THR A 20 -8.82 -11.69 14.18
N LEU A 21 -8.34 -10.44 14.32
CA LEU A 21 -7.03 -10.01 13.85
C LEU A 21 -5.85 -10.51 14.70
N SER A 22 -6.13 -11.11 15.86
CA SER A 22 -5.09 -11.67 16.72
C SER A 22 -4.32 -12.82 16.03
N PRO A 23 -3.02 -12.97 16.31
CA PRO A 23 -2.28 -14.16 15.91
C PRO A 23 -2.82 -15.44 16.56
N TRP A 24 -3.58 -15.32 17.66
CA TRP A 24 -4.14 -16.43 18.40
C TRP A 24 -5.60 -16.71 18.05
N SER A 25 -6.00 -17.98 18.16
CA SER A 25 -7.42 -18.33 18.07
C SER A 25 -8.18 -17.87 19.32
N LEU A 26 -9.49 -17.70 19.22
CA LEU A 26 -10.36 -17.39 20.38
C LEU A 26 -10.19 -18.42 21.52
N ALA A 27 -10.03 -19.69 21.19
CA ALA A 27 -9.82 -20.75 22.19
C ALA A 27 -8.48 -20.57 22.94
N GLU A 28 -7.43 -20.19 22.20
CA GLU A 28 -6.12 -19.95 22.77
C GLU A 28 -6.09 -18.68 23.63
N MET A 29 -6.75 -17.60 23.19
CA MET A 29 -6.90 -16.39 24.00
C MET A 29 -7.67 -16.66 25.29
N ALA A 30 -8.77 -17.43 25.22
CA ALA A 30 -9.53 -17.83 26.40
C ALA A 30 -8.64 -18.62 27.39
N ARG A 31 -7.88 -19.60 26.87
CA ARG A 31 -6.96 -20.41 27.68
C ARG A 31 -5.88 -19.55 28.36
N ARG A 32 -5.23 -18.68 27.59
CA ARG A 32 -4.14 -17.81 28.06
C ARG A 32 -4.59 -16.81 29.12
N PHE A 33 -5.76 -16.20 28.94
CA PHE A 33 -6.33 -15.28 29.93
C PHE A 33 -6.91 -16.00 31.17
N GLY A 34 -7.21 -17.30 31.09
CA GLY A 34 -7.86 -18.04 32.20
C GLY A 34 -9.38 -17.85 32.22
N LEU A 35 -10.01 -17.90 31.04
CA LEU A 35 -11.46 -17.87 30.86
C LEU A 35 -11.95 -19.11 30.11
N GLY A 36 -13.11 -19.64 30.51
CA GLY A 36 -13.77 -20.70 29.75
C GLY A 36 -14.14 -20.25 28.34
N ARG A 37 -13.90 -21.09 27.33
CA ARG A 37 -14.21 -20.78 25.93
C ARG A 37 -15.67 -20.37 25.72
N SER A 38 -16.61 -21.04 26.37
CA SER A 38 -18.04 -20.71 26.33
C SER A 38 -18.31 -19.29 26.84
N ASN A 39 -17.66 -18.89 27.94
CA ASN A 39 -17.82 -17.56 28.49
C ASN A 39 -17.28 -16.48 27.54
N LEU A 40 -16.11 -16.70 26.92
CA LEU A 40 -15.59 -15.78 25.92
C LEU A 40 -16.51 -15.67 24.71
N MET A 41 -17.02 -16.80 24.19
CA MET A 41 -17.94 -16.79 23.04
C MET A 41 -19.27 -16.10 23.35
N GLY A 42 -19.85 -16.33 24.53
CA GLY A 42 -21.06 -15.62 24.95
C GLY A 42 -20.81 -14.12 25.11
N LEU A 43 -19.66 -13.73 25.68
CA LEU A 43 -19.25 -12.33 25.78
C LEU A 43 -19.23 -11.64 24.40
N LEU A 44 -18.65 -12.30 23.40
CA LEU A 44 -18.58 -11.79 22.02
C LEU A 44 -19.93 -11.73 21.31
N ARG A 45 -20.95 -12.42 21.82
CA ARG A 45 -22.35 -12.30 21.36
C ARG A 45 -23.13 -11.23 22.10
N GLY A 46 -22.48 -10.50 23.02
CA GLY A 46 -23.13 -9.51 23.88
C GLY A 46 -23.81 -10.11 25.12
N GLU A 47 -23.61 -11.40 25.40
CA GLU A 47 -24.14 -12.05 26.60
C GLU A 47 -23.26 -11.72 27.81
N ARG A 48 -23.89 -11.46 28.95
CA ARG A 48 -23.17 -11.21 30.20
C ARG A 48 -22.72 -12.52 30.85
N THR A 49 -21.56 -13.01 30.45
CA THR A 49 -20.99 -14.29 30.92
C THR A 49 -19.95 -14.14 32.03
N ILE A 50 -19.43 -12.93 32.26
CA ILE A 50 -18.40 -12.61 33.26
C ILE A 50 -18.74 -11.35 34.06
N SER A 51 -18.12 -11.18 35.23
CA SER A 51 -18.22 -9.95 36.01
C SER A 51 -17.59 -8.76 35.27
N ASN A 52 -18.00 -7.54 35.64
CA ASN A 52 -17.44 -6.31 35.06
C ASN A 52 -15.93 -6.20 35.34
N ASP A 53 -15.47 -6.57 36.54
CA ASP A 53 -14.04 -6.54 36.87
C ASP A 53 -13.23 -7.48 35.99
N LYS A 54 -13.77 -8.68 35.71
CA LYS A 54 -13.13 -9.65 34.83
C LYS A 54 -13.16 -9.20 33.37
N LEU A 55 -14.22 -8.51 32.93
CA LEU A 55 -14.28 -7.86 31.62
C LEU A 55 -13.19 -6.78 31.50
N MET A 56 -13.10 -5.86 32.48
CA MET A 56 -12.08 -4.80 32.44
C MET A 56 -10.66 -5.36 32.52
N ALA A 57 -10.45 -6.46 33.25
CA ALA A 57 -9.18 -7.19 33.22
C ALA A 57 -8.88 -7.79 31.84
N LEU A 58 -9.88 -8.38 31.17
CA LEU A 58 -9.73 -8.92 29.81
C LEU A 58 -9.41 -7.81 28.81
N LEU A 59 -10.16 -6.71 28.82
CA LEU A 59 -9.93 -5.59 27.90
C LEU A 59 -8.52 -5.02 28.07
N ARG A 60 -8.08 -4.78 29.32
CA ARG A 60 -6.70 -4.34 29.59
C ARG A 60 -5.66 -5.35 29.13
N TRP A 61 -5.87 -6.64 29.41
CA TRP A 61 -4.99 -7.71 28.94
C TRP A 61 -4.89 -7.75 27.40
N SER A 62 -6.00 -7.46 26.72
CA SER A 62 -6.10 -7.34 25.27
C SER A 62 -5.51 -6.07 24.67
N GLY A 63 -5.06 -5.11 25.49
CA GLY A 63 -4.56 -3.82 25.01
C GLY A 63 -5.68 -2.86 24.62
N LEU A 64 -6.85 -2.97 25.24
CA LEU A 64 -7.99 -2.10 25.01
C LEU A 64 -8.28 -1.23 26.23
N GLU A 65 -8.55 0.04 25.96
CA GLU A 65 -9.05 1.02 26.91
C GLU A 65 -10.52 1.31 26.64
N VAL A 66 -11.22 1.72 27.69
CA VAL A 66 -12.61 2.18 27.59
C VAL A 66 -12.61 3.69 27.77
N VAL A 67 -13.00 4.41 26.73
CA VAL A 67 -13.13 5.87 26.73
C VAL A 67 -14.56 6.20 26.33
N ASP A 68 -15.29 6.91 27.20
CA ASP A 68 -16.69 7.28 26.97
C ASP A 68 -17.60 6.10 26.56
N GLY A 69 -17.36 4.93 27.16
CA GLY A 69 -18.12 3.69 26.87
C GLY A 69 -17.75 2.99 25.56
N LYS A 70 -16.77 3.50 24.81
CA LYS A 70 -16.24 2.91 23.57
C LYS A 70 -14.86 2.30 23.77
N LEU A 71 -14.54 1.32 22.93
CA LEU A 71 -13.23 0.67 22.92
C LEU A 71 -12.24 1.48 22.10
N ARG A 72 -11.02 1.63 22.62
CA ARG A 72 -9.87 2.25 21.96
C ARG A 72 -8.63 1.41 22.19
N LEU A 73 -7.67 1.45 21.27
CA LEU A 73 -6.35 0.83 21.50
C LEU A 73 -5.61 1.53 22.64
N ALA A 74 -5.04 0.75 23.55
CA ALA A 74 -4.11 1.23 24.56
C ALA A 74 -2.77 1.65 23.91
N PRO A 75 -2.03 2.60 24.52
CA PRO A 75 -0.65 2.92 24.11
C PRO A 75 0.27 1.70 24.21
N ALA A 76 0.55 1.09 23.07
CA ALA A 76 1.29 -0.15 22.93
C ALA A 76 1.57 -0.43 21.45
N LEU A 77 2.41 -1.44 21.21
CA LEU A 77 2.50 -2.11 19.92
C LEU A 77 1.54 -3.30 19.89
N HIS A 78 0.54 -3.20 19.03
CA HIS A 78 -0.45 -4.25 18.76
C HIS A 78 0.03 -5.10 17.60
N VAL A 79 -0.06 -6.42 17.73
CA VAL A 79 0.42 -7.35 16.69
C VAL A 79 -0.78 -8.05 16.07
N TRP A 80 -1.01 -7.80 14.79
CA TRP A 80 -2.17 -8.30 14.06
C TRP A 80 -1.75 -9.11 12.84
N ARG A 81 -2.67 -9.93 12.34
CA ARG A 81 -2.48 -10.69 11.11
C ARG A 81 -3.68 -10.66 10.17
N VAL A 82 -3.37 -10.74 8.87
CA VAL A 82 -4.34 -10.97 7.80
C VAL A 82 -3.90 -12.20 7.00
N ALA A 83 -4.61 -13.31 7.24
CA ALA A 83 -4.31 -14.61 6.64
C ALA A 83 -5.48 -15.20 5.84
N SER A 84 -6.61 -14.51 5.81
CA SER A 84 -7.86 -14.99 5.21
C SER A 84 -8.82 -13.84 4.94
N VAL A 85 -9.85 -14.09 4.13
CA VAL A 85 -10.92 -13.13 3.83
C VAL A 85 -11.61 -12.64 5.10
N LYS A 86 -11.83 -13.53 6.10
CA LYS A 86 -12.43 -13.15 7.38
C LYS A 86 -11.60 -12.08 8.11
N HIS A 87 -10.27 -12.15 8.02
CA HIS A 87 -9.40 -11.12 8.60
C HIS A 87 -9.53 -9.79 7.86
N LEU A 88 -9.62 -9.80 6.52
CA LEU A 88 -9.84 -8.58 5.72
C LEU A 88 -11.16 -7.89 6.10
N GLU A 89 -12.24 -8.66 6.26
CA GLU A 89 -13.53 -8.14 6.69
C GLU A 89 -13.49 -7.60 8.12
N ALA A 90 -12.82 -8.31 9.03
CA ALA A 90 -12.67 -7.87 10.40
C ALA A 90 -11.90 -6.55 10.49
N PHE A 91 -10.77 -6.44 9.77
CA PHE A 91 -10.00 -5.19 9.68
C PHE A 91 -10.87 -4.05 9.16
N ALA A 92 -11.70 -4.33 8.15
CA ALA A 92 -12.55 -3.32 7.53
C ALA A 92 -13.72 -2.83 8.38
N ARG A 93 -14.23 -3.68 9.28
CA ARG A 93 -15.33 -3.34 10.18
C ARG A 93 -14.88 -2.69 11.49
N LEU A 94 -13.57 -2.63 11.76
CA LEU A 94 -13.08 -1.96 12.95
C LEU A 94 -13.50 -0.48 12.96
N PRO A 95 -13.99 0.05 14.08
CA PRO A 95 -14.27 1.48 14.20
C PRO A 95 -12.98 2.28 14.19
N ALA A 96 -13.06 3.56 13.81
CA ALA A 96 -11.90 4.46 13.68
C ALA A 96 -11.02 4.50 14.94
N ASP A 97 -11.60 4.44 16.14
CA ASP A 97 -10.86 4.44 17.43
C ASP A 97 -9.99 3.18 17.64
N LEU A 98 -10.27 2.12 16.88
CA LEU A 98 -9.49 0.88 16.85
C LEU A 98 -8.67 0.73 15.57
N GLN A 99 -8.75 1.67 14.62
CA GLN A 99 -7.94 1.62 13.41
C GLN A 99 -6.59 2.31 13.63
N PRO A 100 -5.51 1.77 13.03
CA PRO A 100 -4.22 2.45 12.95
C PRO A 100 -4.28 3.67 12.01
N GLU A 101 -3.23 4.50 12.06
CA GLU A 101 -3.05 5.59 11.09
C GLU A 101 -2.81 5.08 9.66
N ASP A 102 -3.15 5.91 8.67
CA ASP A 102 -2.97 5.60 7.24
C ASP A 102 -1.51 5.65 6.77
N ALA A 103 -0.57 5.93 7.68
CA ALA A 103 0.86 5.95 7.40
C ALA A 103 1.54 4.67 7.86
N TRP A 104 2.24 4.01 6.94
CA TRP A 104 2.83 2.68 7.17
C TRP A 104 4.30 2.64 6.77
N ASP A 105 5.11 1.96 7.57
CA ASP A 105 6.48 1.56 7.25
C ASP A 105 6.48 0.09 6.83
N LEU A 106 7.38 -0.26 5.93
CA LEU A 106 7.63 -1.65 5.56
C LEU A 106 8.68 -2.25 6.49
N VAL A 107 8.47 -3.47 6.99
CA VAL A 107 9.41 -4.17 7.88
C VAL A 107 9.97 -5.40 7.18
N THR A 108 11.30 -5.49 7.13
CA THR A 108 12.03 -6.63 6.55
C THR A 108 12.54 -7.57 7.64
N GLU A 109 12.68 -8.84 7.30
CA GLU A 109 13.24 -9.89 8.17
C GLU A 109 14.67 -10.28 7.74
N THR A 110 15.47 -10.76 8.70
CA THR A 110 16.86 -11.22 8.48
C THR A 110 16.98 -12.47 7.62
N ASP A 111 15.92 -13.30 7.55
CA ASP A 111 15.97 -14.58 6.85
C ASP A 111 15.62 -14.43 5.35
N ARG A 112 16.56 -14.78 4.47
CA ARG A 112 16.38 -14.92 3.00
C ARG A 112 15.30 -15.98 2.68
N PRO A 113 14.49 -15.80 1.62
CA PRO A 113 13.13 -15.39 1.89
C PRO A 113 12.19 -16.60 2.02
N ARG A 114 11.78 -16.92 3.26
CA ARG A 114 10.52 -17.62 3.50
C ARG A 114 9.41 -16.58 3.51
N ARG A 115 8.99 -16.15 2.32
CA ARG A 115 8.03 -15.05 2.04
C ARG A 115 6.60 -15.42 2.43
N GLU A 116 6.40 -15.92 3.64
CA GLU A 116 5.09 -16.35 4.13
C GLU A 116 4.22 -15.16 4.54
N TRP A 117 4.86 -14.04 4.92
CA TRP A 117 4.23 -12.84 5.42
C TRP A 117 4.91 -11.57 4.91
N ILE A 118 4.13 -10.50 4.81
CA ILE A 118 4.57 -9.13 4.60
C ILE A 118 4.28 -8.38 5.89
N HIS A 119 5.30 -7.76 6.46
CA HIS A 119 5.20 -7.04 7.72
C HIS A 119 5.19 -5.55 7.45
N ILE A 120 4.19 -4.87 7.98
CA ILE A 120 4.08 -3.42 7.90
C ILE A 120 3.75 -2.87 9.28
N LEU A 121 4.30 -1.70 9.57
CA LEU A 121 4.22 -1.07 10.88
C LEU A 121 3.55 0.29 10.72
N SER A 122 2.44 0.53 11.41
CA SER A 122 1.81 1.84 11.37
C SER A 122 2.73 2.90 12.00
N GLN A 123 2.64 4.15 11.59
CA GLN A 123 3.25 5.24 12.34
C GLN A 123 2.55 5.37 13.71
N PRO A 124 3.29 5.71 14.78
CA PRO A 124 2.72 5.78 16.11
C PRO A 124 1.80 7.00 16.27
N ARG A 125 0.60 6.79 16.82
CA ARG A 125 -0.33 7.86 17.25
C ARG A 125 -0.55 7.75 18.75
N ASP A 126 -0.15 8.75 19.53
CA ASP A 126 -0.20 8.71 21.00
C ASP A 126 0.43 7.44 21.57
N ALA A 127 1.58 7.02 21.00
CA ALA A 127 2.29 5.77 21.32
C ALA A 127 1.52 4.45 21.04
N ARG A 128 0.41 4.51 20.30
CA ARG A 128 -0.32 3.35 19.77
C ARG A 128 0.22 3.02 18.39
N GLN A 129 0.57 1.76 18.17
CA GLN A 129 1.15 1.30 16.93
C GLN A 129 0.64 -0.10 16.60
N VAL A 130 0.53 -0.42 15.32
CA VAL A 130 0.12 -1.75 14.85
C VAL A 130 1.22 -2.32 13.96
N LEU A 131 1.76 -3.48 14.34
CA LEU A 131 2.49 -4.36 13.43
C LEU A 131 1.48 -5.30 12.77
N LEU A 132 1.23 -5.09 11.49
CA LEU A 132 0.32 -5.91 10.69
C LEU A 132 1.13 -6.88 9.82
N SER A 133 0.86 -8.17 9.99
CA SER A 133 1.48 -9.24 9.20
C SER A 133 0.46 -9.83 8.23
N VAL A 134 0.71 -9.69 6.93
CA VAL A 134 -0.26 -10.03 5.89
C VAL A 134 0.30 -11.13 5.00
N ARG A 135 -0.48 -12.19 4.77
CA ARG A 135 -0.13 -13.20 3.77
C ARG A 135 -0.07 -12.55 2.38
N PRO A 136 0.93 -12.86 1.53
CA PRO A 136 1.10 -12.21 0.23
C PRO A 136 -0.15 -12.20 -0.64
N ASP A 137 -0.90 -13.29 -0.67
CA ASP A 137 -2.13 -13.43 -1.47
C ASP A 137 -3.25 -12.45 -1.08
N PHE A 138 -3.25 -11.98 0.18
CA PHE A 138 -4.27 -11.04 0.69
C PHE A 138 -3.80 -9.60 0.72
N TYR A 139 -2.51 -9.34 0.49
CA TYR A 139 -1.95 -8.00 0.55
C TYR A 139 -2.47 -7.06 -0.55
N PRO A 140 -2.58 -7.48 -1.84
CA PRO A 140 -3.19 -6.64 -2.86
C PRO A 140 -4.62 -6.24 -2.50
N LEU A 141 -5.43 -7.20 -2.04
CA LEU A 141 -6.82 -6.97 -1.65
C LEU A 141 -6.95 -5.99 -0.48
N LEU A 142 -6.03 -6.09 0.50
CA LEU A 142 -6.00 -5.18 1.64
C LEU A 142 -5.61 -3.77 1.18
N ARG A 143 -4.60 -3.64 0.30
CA ARG A 143 -4.15 -2.35 -0.25
C ARG A 143 -5.24 -1.66 -1.07
N ASP A 144 -6.02 -2.41 -1.84
CA ASP A 144 -7.09 -1.82 -2.65
C ASP A 144 -8.19 -1.21 -1.77
N ARG A 145 -8.38 -1.73 -0.55
CA ARG A 145 -9.31 -1.17 0.46
C ARG A 145 -8.67 -0.09 1.34
N TRP A 146 -7.37 -0.17 1.60
CA TRP A 146 -6.58 0.84 2.33
C TRP A 146 -5.39 1.30 1.48
N PRO A 147 -5.58 2.33 0.62
CA PRO A 147 -4.54 2.79 -0.30
C PRO A 147 -3.25 3.25 0.40
N GLY A 148 -3.30 3.66 1.67
CA GLY A 148 -2.13 4.01 2.47
C GLY A 148 -1.10 2.89 2.60
N LEU A 149 -1.53 1.63 2.49
CA LEU A 149 -0.66 0.45 2.47
C LEU A 149 0.16 0.32 1.18
N GLY A 150 -0.19 1.06 0.14
CA GLY A 150 0.53 1.08 -1.13
C GLY A 150 1.70 2.07 -1.17
N ARG A 151 1.84 2.91 -0.14
CA ARG A 151 2.81 4.00 -0.09
C ARG A 151 3.54 4.00 1.26
N HIS A 152 4.54 3.15 1.39
CA HIS A 152 5.30 3.09 2.64
C HIS A 152 6.22 4.30 2.79
N TYR A 153 6.31 4.81 4.01
CA TYR A 153 7.11 5.99 4.32
C TYR A 153 8.59 5.64 4.48
N ARG A 154 8.88 4.53 5.15
CA ARG A 154 10.25 4.08 5.44
C ARG A 154 10.39 2.58 5.36
N LEU A 155 11.63 2.14 5.21
CA LEU A 155 12.05 0.77 5.44
C LEU A 155 12.55 0.63 6.88
N ARG A 156 12.07 -0.41 7.57
CA ARG A 156 12.60 -0.85 8.86
C ARG A 156 13.05 -2.29 8.76
N HIS A 157 13.87 -2.69 9.70
CA HIS A 157 14.28 -4.08 9.90
C HIS A 157 13.87 -4.55 11.28
N PHE A 158 13.56 -5.84 11.43
CA PHE A 158 13.55 -6.42 12.78
C PHE A 158 14.95 -6.33 13.38
N ALA A 159 15.05 -6.00 14.66
CA ALA A 159 16.33 -6.01 15.36
C ALA A 159 16.95 -7.42 15.34
N GLU A 160 18.27 -7.51 15.44
CA GLU A 160 19.00 -8.78 15.39
C GLU A 160 18.42 -9.79 16.40
N GLY A 161 18.23 -11.04 15.93
CA GLY A 161 17.65 -12.11 16.73
C GLY A 161 16.16 -11.94 17.05
N ARG A 162 15.44 -11.07 16.34
CA ARG A 162 13.98 -10.93 16.44
C ARG A 162 13.30 -11.39 15.16
N LYS A 163 12.25 -12.18 15.31
CA LYS A 163 11.39 -12.66 14.21
C LYS A 163 9.93 -12.52 14.59
N TYR A 164 9.07 -12.37 13.58
CA TYR A 164 7.63 -12.25 13.83
C TYR A 164 7.07 -13.42 14.66
N ASP A 165 7.44 -14.66 14.35
CA ASP A 165 6.93 -15.85 15.06
C ASP A 165 7.32 -15.87 16.54
N GLU A 166 8.51 -15.40 16.88
CA GLU A 166 8.95 -15.29 18.28
C GLU A 166 8.17 -14.21 19.02
N ILE A 167 7.91 -13.10 18.35
CA ILE A 167 7.13 -11.99 18.88
C ILE A 167 5.69 -12.45 19.11
N ALA A 168 5.04 -12.99 18.08
CA ALA A 168 3.68 -13.51 18.14
C ALA A 168 3.53 -14.62 19.19
N GLY A 169 4.52 -15.53 19.28
CA GLY A 169 4.56 -16.65 20.21
C GLY A 169 4.55 -16.25 21.70
N ARG A 170 5.16 -15.11 22.02
CA ARG A 170 5.22 -14.57 23.41
C ARG A 170 3.93 -13.87 23.83
N LEU A 171 3.09 -13.45 22.88
CA LEU A 171 1.83 -12.77 23.19
C LEU A 171 0.86 -13.66 23.95
N GLY A 172 0.06 -13.04 24.79
CA GLY A 172 -0.93 -13.67 25.64
C GLY A 172 -0.36 -14.37 26.87
N GLY A 173 0.97 -14.41 27.07
CA GLY A 173 1.54 -14.81 28.36
C GLY A 173 1.14 -13.82 29.45
N GLU A 174 1.58 -12.57 29.30
CA GLU A 174 1.21 -11.47 30.18
C GLU A 174 0.15 -10.56 29.55
N HIS A 175 0.31 -10.24 28.26
CA HIS A 175 -0.56 -9.33 27.51
C HIS A 175 -0.67 -9.75 26.04
N LEU A 176 -1.75 -9.35 25.36
CA LEU A 176 -1.97 -9.54 23.92
C LEU A 176 -1.31 -8.46 23.05
N TYR A 177 -0.53 -7.57 23.66
CA TYR A 177 0.20 -6.48 23.04
C TYR A 177 1.61 -6.42 23.62
N ILE A 178 2.46 -5.59 23.04
CA ILE A 178 3.83 -5.34 23.51
C ILE A 178 3.89 -3.91 24.06
N PRO A 179 4.36 -3.69 25.30
CA PRO A 179 4.50 -2.35 25.86
C PRO A 179 5.34 -1.45 24.94
N SER A 180 4.96 -0.18 24.78
CA SER A 180 5.59 0.71 23.79
C SER A 180 7.12 0.81 23.92
N ALA A 181 7.65 0.81 25.16
CA ALA A 181 9.08 0.86 25.42
C ALA A 181 9.85 -0.37 24.90
N GLU A 182 9.23 -1.55 24.94
CA GLU A 182 9.78 -2.77 24.34
C GLU A 182 9.56 -2.76 22.82
N GLY A 183 8.37 -2.33 22.37
CA GLY A 183 8.01 -2.25 20.95
C GLY A 183 9.00 -1.42 20.12
N THR A 184 9.47 -0.28 20.65
CA THR A 184 10.48 0.56 19.96
C THR A 184 11.82 -0.15 19.74
N ARG A 185 12.15 -1.17 20.53
CA ARG A 185 13.42 -1.92 20.43
C ARG A 185 13.34 -3.10 19.47
N LEU A 186 12.15 -3.43 18.97
CA LEU A 186 11.95 -4.55 18.04
C LEU A 186 12.37 -4.21 16.62
N PHE A 187 12.48 -2.93 16.30
CA PHE A 187 12.75 -2.46 14.96
C PHE A 187 13.96 -1.54 14.95
N THR A 188 14.79 -1.70 13.94
CA THR A 188 15.95 -0.85 13.67
C THR A 188 15.75 -0.11 12.36
N ASP A 189 16.28 1.10 12.30
CA ASP A 189 16.34 1.86 11.07
C ASP A 189 17.48 1.31 10.21
N THR A 190 17.16 0.90 8.98
CA THR A 190 18.15 0.39 8.02
C THR A 190 19.12 1.47 7.54
N GLU A 191 18.77 2.75 7.74
CA GLU A 191 19.61 3.90 7.39
C GLU A 191 20.51 4.36 8.55
N ALA A 192 20.44 3.71 9.71
CA ALA A 192 21.28 4.07 10.86
C ALA A 192 22.79 3.85 10.55
N PRO A 193 23.66 4.83 10.84
CA PRO A 193 25.05 4.89 10.36
C PRO A 193 25.97 3.74 10.81
N ASN A 194 25.52 2.87 11.72
CA ASN A 194 26.32 1.80 12.32
C ASN A 194 25.85 0.38 11.96
N MET A 195 24.78 0.24 11.17
CA MET A 195 24.33 -1.05 10.67
C MET A 195 24.84 -1.18 9.24
N GLY A 196 25.89 -1.99 9.04
CA GLY A 196 26.27 -2.42 7.70
C GLY A 196 25.00 -2.89 6.98
N ARG A 197 24.68 -2.27 5.84
CA ARG A 197 23.37 -2.42 5.19
C ARG A 197 23.14 -3.91 4.89
N ALA A 198 22.06 -4.47 5.44
CA ALA A 198 21.76 -5.89 5.30
C ALA A 198 21.64 -6.25 3.80
N PRO A 199 22.49 -7.18 3.27
CA PRO A 199 22.53 -7.51 1.85
C PRO A 199 21.19 -8.05 1.31
N GLU A 200 20.29 -8.45 2.20
CA GLU A 200 18.95 -8.96 1.93
C GLU A 200 17.94 -7.87 1.50
N ILE A 201 18.21 -6.59 1.78
CA ILE A 201 17.27 -5.48 1.52
C ILE A 201 16.94 -5.39 0.02
N ASN A 202 17.94 -5.55 -0.85
CA ASN A 202 17.73 -5.51 -2.30
C ASN A 202 16.90 -6.71 -2.79
N GLU A 203 17.12 -7.91 -2.23
CA GLU A 203 16.32 -9.10 -2.58
C GLU A 203 14.85 -8.94 -2.14
N TRP A 204 14.64 -8.35 -0.96
CA TRP A 204 13.31 -7.98 -0.45
C TRP A 204 12.63 -6.95 -1.34
N ALA A 205 13.33 -5.84 -1.63
CA ALA A 205 12.82 -4.77 -2.48
C ALA A 205 12.47 -5.26 -3.88
N ARG A 206 13.28 -6.16 -4.46
CA ARG A 206 13.02 -6.79 -5.75
C ARG A 206 11.77 -7.66 -5.69
N TRP A 207 11.63 -8.50 -4.66
CA TRP A 207 10.45 -9.35 -4.52
C TRP A 207 9.16 -8.58 -4.30
N LEU A 208 9.16 -7.59 -3.41
CA LEU A 208 7.99 -6.73 -3.16
C LEU A 208 7.54 -6.02 -4.45
N ARG A 209 8.49 -5.58 -5.28
CA ARG A 209 8.21 -5.01 -6.59
C ARG A 209 7.65 -6.05 -7.57
N GLN A 210 8.28 -7.21 -7.67
CA GLN A 210 7.91 -8.24 -8.65
C GLN A 210 6.61 -8.96 -8.31
N SER A 211 6.39 -9.30 -7.03
CA SER A 211 5.26 -10.13 -6.59
C SER A 211 4.08 -9.33 -6.08
N LEU A 212 4.28 -8.10 -5.59
CA LEU A 212 3.23 -7.32 -4.92
C LEU A 212 3.05 -5.92 -5.53
N HIS A 213 3.96 -5.54 -6.43
CA HIS A 213 4.08 -4.23 -7.08
C HIS A 213 3.93 -3.08 -6.09
N VAL A 214 4.76 -3.15 -5.05
CA VAL A 214 5.05 -2.06 -4.12
C VAL A 214 6.18 -1.22 -4.72
N ASP A 215 6.04 0.11 -4.69
CA ASP A 215 7.14 0.99 -5.07
C ASP A 215 8.23 0.93 -3.99
N THR A 216 9.37 0.36 -4.38
CA THR A 216 10.54 0.18 -3.51
C THR A 216 11.73 1.01 -3.98
N SER A 217 11.52 1.89 -4.98
CA SER A 217 12.57 2.71 -5.59
C SER A 217 13.34 3.57 -4.57
N PRO A 218 12.70 4.14 -3.52
CA PRO A 218 13.42 4.91 -2.51
C PRO A 218 14.40 4.10 -1.65
N TRP A 219 14.33 2.76 -1.64
CA TRP A 219 15.09 1.90 -0.72
C TRP A 219 16.18 1.06 -1.39
N LEU A 220 16.33 1.15 -2.72
CA LEU A 220 17.36 0.40 -3.45
C LEU A 220 18.76 1.02 -3.27
N LEU A 221 19.77 0.17 -3.20
CA LEU A 221 21.17 0.61 -3.19
C LEU A 221 21.63 1.17 -4.54
N PRO A 222 22.48 2.22 -4.56
CA PRO A 222 23.07 2.77 -5.78
C PRO A 222 23.85 1.72 -6.60
N ASP A 223 24.57 0.81 -5.95
CA ASP A 223 25.42 -0.18 -6.63
C ASP A 223 24.64 -1.38 -7.16
N ALA A 224 23.48 -1.75 -6.58
CA ALA A 224 22.60 -2.78 -7.17
C ALA A 224 21.72 -2.23 -8.29
N ALA A 225 21.51 -0.90 -8.32
CA ALA A 225 21.05 -0.23 -9.53
C ALA A 225 22.13 -0.23 -10.63
N ALA A 226 23.41 -0.38 -10.26
CA ALA A 226 24.57 -0.41 -11.16
C ALA A 226 25.06 -1.83 -11.55
N GLU A 227 24.78 -2.87 -10.76
CA GLU A 227 25.23 -4.26 -11.04
C GLU A 227 24.30 -5.01 -12.00
N GLU A 228 23.03 -4.59 -12.16
CA GLU A 228 22.23 -4.99 -13.33
C GLU A 228 22.67 -4.27 -14.63
N THR A 229 23.65 -3.36 -14.56
CA THR A 229 24.23 -2.64 -15.73
C THR A 229 25.64 -3.07 -16.12
N GLN A 230 26.20 -4.16 -15.59
CA GLN A 230 27.55 -4.62 -15.97
C GLN A 230 27.59 -6.07 -16.46
N ASN A 231 27.17 -6.26 -17.71
CA ASN A 231 27.95 -7.10 -18.62
C ASN A 231 28.60 -6.15 -19.64
N GLU A 232 29.92 -6.22 -19.72
CA GLU A 232 30.84 -5.36 -20.46
C GLU A 232 30.25 -4.59 -21.66
N GLY A 233 30.07 -3.30 -21.44
CA GLY A 233 29.70 -2.30 -22.43
C GLY A 233 29.45 -1.00 -21.68
N SER A 234 30.00 0.11 -22.16
CA SER A 234 29.90 1.46 -21.58
C SER A 234 28.54 1.75 -20.90
N PRO A 235 28.51 2.47 -19.76
CA PRO A 235 27.29 2.68 -18.99
C PRO A 235 26.19 3.21 -19.91
N PRO A 236 25.03 2.52 -19.99
CA PRO A 236 24.01 2.99 -20.89
C PRO A 236 23.43 4.28 -20.29
N SER A 237 23.26 5.28 -21.16
CA SER A 237 22.65 6.57 -20.82
C SER A 237 21.37 6.35 -19.99
N ALA A 238 21.04 7.26 -19.07
CA ALA A 238 19.84 7.25 -18.20
C ALA A 238 18.48 7.07 -18.94
N THR A 239 18.52 7.00 -20.27
CA THR A 239 17.48 6.67 -21.23
C THR A 239 17.34 5.18 -21.59
N SER A 240 18.21 4.27 -21.14
CA SER A 240 18.12 2.85 -21.53
C SER A 240 17.09 2.10 -20.71
N VAL A 241 15.99 1.73 -21.34
CA VAL A 241 14.94 0.87 -20.77
C VAL A 241 15.38 -0.59 -20.86
N HIS A 242 15.38 -1.32 -19.75
CA HIS A 242 15.56 -2.77 -19.79
C HIS A 242 14.29 -3.43 -20.35
N PRO A 243 14.33 -4.12 -21.51
CA PRO A 243 13.13 -4.63 -22.19
C PRO A 243 12.31 -5.61 -21.33
N GLU A 244 12.98 -6.52 -20.62
CA GLU A 244 12.31 -7.49 -19.75
C GLU A 244 11.62 -6.81 -18.55
N ALA A 245 12.27 -5.83 -17.93
CA ALA A 245 11.68 -5.08 -16.82
C ALA A 245 10.47 -4.26 -17.27
N CYS A 246 10.51 -3.71 -18.48
CA CYS A 246 9.36 -3.04 -19.07
C CYS A 246 8.21 -4.02 -19.32
N GLN A 247 8.49 -5.19 -19.89
CA GLN A 247 7.48 -6.22 -20.12
C GLN A 247 6.85 -6.70 -18.81
N HIS A 248 7.65 -6.87 -17.75
CA HIS A 248 7.16 -7.22 -16.42
C HIS A 248 6.29 -6.13 -15.80
N ALA A 249 6.71 -4.87 -15.86
CA ALA A 249 5.92 -3.73 -15.36
C ALA A 249 4.59 -3.60 -16.11
N TRP A 250 4.62 -3.74 -17.44
CA TRP A 250 3.44 -3.70 -18.29
C TRP A 250 2.47 -4.85 -17.98
N THR A 251 2.97 -6.08 -17.92
CA THR A 251 2.17 -7.28 -17.63
C THR A 251 1.54 -7.21 -16.23
N ALA A 252 2.31 -6.75 -15.24
CA ALA A 252 1.83 -6.57 -13.86
C ALA A 252 0.68 -5.58 -13.75
N LEU A 253 0.81 -4.43 -14.42
CA LEU A 253 -0.18 -3.37 -14.36
C LEU A 253 -1.45 -3.68 -15.17
N THR A 254 -1.31 -4.38 -16.30
CA THR A 254 -2.46 -4.83 -17.10
C THR A 254 -3.24 -5.97 -16.42
N HIS A 255 -2.57 -6.87 -15.69
CA HIS A 255 -3.23 -7.95 -14.95
C HIS A 255 -4.16 -7.44 -13.81
N ARG A 256 -3.94 -6.22 -13.30
CA ARG A 256 -4.81 -5.60 -12.27
C ARG A 256 -6.13 -5.07 -12.79
N LEU A 257 -6.29 -4.97 -14.12
CA LEU A 257 -7.47 -4.37 -14.74
C LEU A 257 -8.52 -5.41 -15.16
N ASP A 258 -8.38 -6.69 -14.78
CA ASP A 258 -9.09 -7.84 -15.36
C ASP A 258 -8.85 -7.96 -16.90
N THR A 259 -8.98 -9.17 -17.45
CA THR A 259 -8.52 -9.62 -18.79
C THR A 259 -9.22 -8.99 -20.02
N GLY A 260 -9.56 -7.70 -19.98
CA GLY A 260 -10.28 -6.97 -21.03
C GLY A 260 -9.45 -6.18 -22.04
N GLY A 261 -8.13 -6.04 -21.90
CA GLY A 261 -7.32 -5.14 -22.75
C GLY A 261 -7.41 -5.40 -24.28
N THR A 262 -7.80 -6.61 -24.68
CA THR A 262 -8.02 -7.01 -26.09
C THR A 262 -9.38 -6.55 -26.66
N HIS A 263 -10.34 -6.14 -25.82
CA HIS A 263 -11.67 -5.73 -26.25
C HIS A 263 -11.62 -4.42 -27.06
N ALA A 264 -12.34 -4.35 -28.18
CA ALA A 264 -12.19 -3.28 -29.19
C ALA A 264 -12.42 -1.86 -28.64
N ASP A 265 -13.26 -1.72 -27.62
CA ASP A 265 -13.69 -0.43 -27.08
C ASP A 265 -12.94 0.04 -25.83
N ILE A 266 -11.89 -0.66 -25.39
CA ILE A 266 -11.09 -0.28 -24.22
C ILE A 266 -9.60 -0.39 -24.49
N CYS A 267 -8.79 0.49 -23.91
CA CYS A 267 -7.34 0.38 -23.94
C CYS A 267 -6.74 0.66 -22.56
N ASP A 268 -5.63 -0.01 -22.26
CA ASP A 268 -4.87 0.19 -21.03
C ASP A 268 -3.80 1.26 -21.30
N VAL A 269 -3.84 2.35 -20.52
CA VAL A 269 -2.96 3.52 -20.68
C VAL A 269 -2.05 3.67 -19.46
N PRO A 270 -0.72 3.64 -19.62
CA PRO A 270 0.22 3.73 -18.52
C PRO A 270 0.25 5.14 -17.91
N VAL A 271 0.42 5.20 -16.59
CA VAL A 271 0.51 6.43 -15.80
C VAL A 271 1.95 6.63 -15.33
N PHE A 272 2.48 7.83 -15.51
CA PHE A 272 3.78 8.29 -15.05
C PHE A 272 3.61 9.51 -14.15
N SER A 273 4.52 9.72 -13.21
CA SER A 273 4.61 10.99 -12.49
C SER A 273 5.29 12.05 -13.37
N LEU A 274 4.78 13.28 -13.31
CA LEU A 274 5.38 14.46 -13.93
C LEU A 274 6.36 15.09 -12.93
N GLY A 275 7.45 15.68 -13.43
CA GLY A 275 8.53 16.22 -12.59
C GLY A 275 9.86 15.60 -12.98
N ASP A 276 10.03 14.31 -12.73
CA ASP A 276 11.29 13.58 -12.99
C ASP A 276 11.15 12.58 -14.14
N ILE A 277 12.29 12.14 -14.69
CA ILE A 277 12.34 11.11 -15.73
C ILE A 277 12.21 9.74 -15.08
N HIS A 278 10.99 9.19 -15.12
CA HIS A 278 10.74 7.81 -14.70
C HIS A 278 10.83 6.85 -15.89
N GLN A 279 11.59 5.77 -15.71
CA GLN A 279 11.72 4.73 -16.73
C GLN A 279 10.51 3.78 -16.79
N TYR A 280 9.72 3.69 -15.72
CA TYR A 280 8.61 2.75 -15.65
C TYR A 280 7.32 3.47 -15.21
N PRO A 281 6.15 2.99 -15.66
CA PRO A 281 4.89 3.54 -15.21
C PRO A 281 4.65 3.26 -13.72
N VAL A 282 4.10 4.23 -13.02
CA VAL A 282 3.68 4.15 -11.61
C VAL A 282 2.27 3.57 -11.46
N GLY A 283 1.54 3.45 -12.56
CA GLY A 283 0.19 2.90 -12.60
C GLY A 283 -0.31 2.65 -14.02
N MET A 284 -1.53 2.16 -14.13
CA MET A 284 -2.21 1.92 -15.41
C MET A 284 -3.69 2.18 -15.22
N VAL A 285 -4.31 2.80 -16.21
CA VAL A 285 -5.75 3.08 -16.21
C VAL A 285 -6.36 2.48 -17.45
N ARG A 286 -7.49 1.81 -17.29
CA ARG A 286 -8.32 1.40 -18.42
C ARG A 286 -9.23 2.54 -18.82
N LEU A 287 -9.15 2.95 -20.08
CA LEU A 287 -10.00 3.98 -20.67
C LEU A 287 -10.86 3.35 -21.77
N ASP A 288 -12.11 3.78 -21.85
CA ASP A 288 -13.06 3.32 -22.86
C ASP A 288 -13.18 4.30 -24.03
N ARG A 289 -13.79 3.82 -25.12
CA ARG A 289 -13.99 4.58 -26.35
C ARG A 289 -14.92 5.78 -26.13
N SER A 290 -15.84 5.70 -25.19
CA SER A 290 -16.76 6.81 -24.90
C SER A 290 -16.02 8.00 -24.27
N PHE A 291 -15.03 7.72 -23.44
CA PHE A 291 -14.18 8.73 -22.83
C PHE A 291 -13.13 9.30 -23.80
N LEU A 292 -12.46 8.42 -24.57
CA LEU A 292 -11.36 8.81 -25.46
C LEU A 292 -11.82 9.38 -26.80
N GLY A 293 -12.95 8.91 -27.32
CA GLY A 293 -13.34 9.08 -28.71
C GLY A 293 -12.49 8.21 -29.67
N GLU A 294 -12.93 8.13 -30.93
CA GLU A 294 -12.35 7.22 -31.94
C GLU A 294 -10.84 7.42 -32.13
N LYS A 295 -10.41 8.65 -32.39
CA LYS A 295 -9.01 8.94 -32.73
C LYS A 295 -8.04 8.69 -31.58
N ALA A 296 -8.43 8.99 -30.34
CA ALA A 296 -7.57 8.70 -29.19
C ALA A 296 -7.59 7.22 -28.83
N MET A 297 -8.71 6.51 -29.05
CA MET A 297 -8.75 5.05 -28.91
C MET A 297 -7.77 4.35 -29.85
N GLU A 298 -7.64 4.81 -31.11
CA GLU A 298 -6.63 4.29 -32.05
C GLU A 298 -5.20 4.46 -31.49
N TYR A 299 -4.88 5.64 -30.94
CA TYR A 299 -3.58 5.85 -30.28
C TYR A 299 -3.39 4.95 -29.05
N GLY A 300 -4.46 4.73 -28.27
CA GLY A 300 -4.43 3.84 -27.11
C GLY A 300 -4.18 2.39 -27.49
N LYS A 301 -4.84 1.90 -28.53
CA LYS A 301 -4.64 0.55 -29.09
C LYS A 301 -3.25 0.35 -29.69
N ALA A 302 -2.67 1.41 -30.26
CA ALA A 302 -1.28 1.42 -30.70
C ALA A 302 -0.27 1.65 -29.56
N GLN A 303 -0.70 1.69 -28.29
CA GLN A 303 0.19 1.96 -27.13
C GLN A 303 0.98 3.28 -27.23
N ARG A 304 0.37 4.29 -27.86
CA ARG A 304 0.92 5.64 -28.06
C ARG A 304 0.35 6.66 -27.08
N LEU A 305 -0.47 6.24 -26.13
CA LEU A 305 -0.98 7.10 -25.07
C LEU A 305 -0.21 6.89 -23.78
N ARG A 306 0.03 8.00 -23.05
CA ARG A 306 0.48 7.99 -21.66
C ARG A 306 -0.27 9.03 -20.85
N LEU A 307 -0.45 8.75 -19.57
CA LEU A 307 -0.93 9.72 -18.59
C LEU A 307 0.25 10.23 -17.78
N TYR A 308 0.37 11.54 -17.64
CA TYR A 308 1.34 12.17 -16.73
C TYR A 308 0.60 12.89 -15.62
N LYS A 309 0.82 12.44 -14.39
CA LYS A 309 0.21 13.02 -13.20
C LYS A 309 1.17 14.00 -12.55
N ASP A 310 0.75 15.25 -12.44
CA ASP A 310 1.41 16.24 -11.62
C ASP A 310 0.96 16.04 -10.16
N ASP A 311 1.83 15.47 -9.34
CA ASP A 311 1.53 15.20 -7.93
C ASP A 311 1.39 16.48 -7.08
N SER A 312 1.94 17.61 -7.54
CA SER A 312 1.83 18.89 -6.84
C SER A 312 0.48 19.57 -7.05
N THR A 313 -0.12 19.42 -8.23
CA THR A 313 -1.39 20.06 -8.59
C THR A 313 -2.58 19.10 -8.68
N GLY A 314 -2.33 17.79 -8.70
CA GLY A 314 -3.35 16.75 -8.92
C GLY A 314 -3.88 16.70 -10.36
N VAL A 315 -3.26 17.44 -11.29
CA VAL A 315 -3.64 17.47 -12.70
C VAL A 315 -3.08 16.23 -13.40
N ILE A 316 -3.88 15.60 -14.25
CA ILE A 316 -3.48 14.47 -15.08
C ILE A 316 -3.56 14.89 -16.55
N TRP A 317 -2.47 14.69 -17.28
CA TRP A 317 -2.34 15.03 -18.69
C TRP A 317 -2.34 13.77 -19.54
N LEU A 318 -3.26 13.67 -20.50
CA LEU A 318 -3.23 12.62 -21.51
C LEU A 318 -2.35 13.07 -22.67
N ILE A 319 -1.27 12.32 -22.92
CA ILE A 319 -0.23 12.64 -23.89
C ILE A 319 -0.23 11.59 -25.01
N VAL A 320 -0.21 12.06 -26.26
CA VAL A 320 -0.01 11.25 -27.46
C VAL A 320 1.46 11.31 -27.86
N MET A 321 2.10 10.14 -27.95
CA MET A 321 3.49 9.99 -28.36
C MET A 321 3.62 9.72 -29.86
N ASN A 322 4.81 9.95 -30.40
CA ASN A 322 5.09 9.66 -31.80
C ASN A 322 5.32 8.17 -32.05
N SER A 323 6.03 7.49 -31.16
CA SER A 323 6.34 6.06 -31.22
C SER A 323 5.61 5.26 -30.14
N GLU A 324 5.51 3.95 -30.37
CA GLU A 324 5.05 2.98 -29.37
C GLU A 324 6.14 2.83 -28.33
N SER A 325 5.80 3.16 -27.09
CA SER A 325 6.78 3.11 -26.01
C SER A 325 6.05 2.93 -24.68
N PRO A 326 5.92 1.69 -24.19
CA PRO A 326 5.25 1.43 -22.92
C PRO A 326 6.06 1.90 -21.69
N CYS A 327 7.39 2.04 -21.83
CA CYS A 327 8.32 2.44 -20.77
C CYS A 327 9.41 3.38 -21.30
N GLY A 328 10.12 4.04 -20.39
CA GLY A 328 11.22 4.94 -20.71
C GLY A 328 10.80 6.33 -21.14
N LEU A 329 11.78 7.12 -21.56
CA LEU A 329 11.52 8.41 -22.15
C LEU A 329 11.02 8.22 -23.60
N PRO A 330 9.89 8.84 -24.01
CA PRO A 330 9.44 8.79 -25.40
C PRO A 330 10.45 9.44 -26.35
N ASP A 331 10.47 9.04 -27.62
CA ASP A 331 11.32 9.67 -28.62
C ASP A 331 10.91 11.12 -28.86
N ALA A 332 11.90 12.02 -28.81
CA ALA A 332 11.67 13.41 -29.14
C ALA A 332 11.40 13.58 -30.64
N PHE A 333 10.45 14.44 -30.98
CA PHE A 333 10.14 14.84 -32.35
C PHE A 333 9.86 16.34 -32.41
N PHE A 334 10.03 16.92 -33.59
CA PHE A 334 9.83 18.35 -33.79
C PHE A 334 8.38 18.67 -34.10
N SER A 335 7.87 19.77 -33.55
CA SER A 335 6.50 20.23 -33.78
C SER A 335 6.46 21.70 -34.17
N ASP A 336 5.74 22.00 -35.25
CA ASP A 336 5.53 23.36 -35.76
C ASP A 336 4.23 24.00 -35.25
N ARG A 337 3.46 23.29 -34.41
CA ARG A 337 2.18 23.75 -33.87
C ARG A 337 2.37 24.66 -32.67
N MET A 338 2.69 25.92 -32.93
CA MET A 338 2.79 26.93 -31.88
C MET A 338 1.48 27.09 -31.11
N GLY A 339 1.58 27.28 -29.79
CA GLY A 339 0.45 27.49 -28.88
C GLY A 339 -0.16 26.21 -28.30
N ASP A 340 0.07 25.05 -28.91
CA ASP A 340 -0.35 23.75 -28.37
C ASP A 340 0.47 23.41 -27.11
N PHE A 341 -0.14 22.68 -26.16
CA PHE A 341 0.57 22.12 -25.03
C PHE A 341 1.26 20.80 -25.42
N ALA A 342 2.48 20.61 -24.94
CA ALA A 342 3.28 19.42 -25.21
C ALA A 342 4.05 18.98 -23.98
N LEU A 343 4.35 17.68 -23.91
CA LEU A 343 5.33 17.13 -22.99
C LEU A 343 6.72 17.48 -23.50
N VAL A 344 7.51 18.16 -22.68
CA VAL A 344 8.87 18.58 -22.99
C VAL A 344 9.84 18.14 -21.91
N ARG A 345 11.09 17.90 -22.32
CA ARG A 345 12.20 17.71 -21.39
C ARG A 345 12.90 19.05 -21.16
N GLN A 346 13.06 19.45 -19.90
CA GLN A 346 13.83 20.62 -19.48
C GLN A 346 14.91 20.16 -18.50
N GLY A 347 16.14 20.01 -18.99
CA GLY A 347 17.21 19.39 -18.20
C GLY A 347 16.88 17.93 -17.86
N ASP A 348 16.86 17.62 -16.57
CA ASP A 348 16.51 16.28 -16.05
C ASP A 348 15.05 16.15 -15.63
N ALA A 349 14.22 17.16 -15.95
CA ALA A 349 12.82 17.20 -15.59
C ALA A 349 11.87 17.06 -16.79
N LEU A 350 10.71 16.46 -16.54
CA LEU A 350 9.58 16.40 -17.47
C LEU A 350 8.51 17.42 -17.10
N ARG A 351 8.07 18.21 -18.08
CA ARG A 351 7.05 19.24 -17.89
C ARG A 351 6.08 19.27 -19.06
N VAL A 352 4.86 19.73 -18.78
CA VAL A 352 3.90 20.09 -19.81
C VAL A 352 3.97 21.60 -20.02
N ASP A 353 4.33 22.02 -21.21
CA ASP A 353 4.54 23.44 -21.54
C ASP A 353 3.95 23.77 -22.91
N ARG A 354 3.75 25.06 -23.20
CA ARG A 354 3.30 25.51 -24.52
C ARG A 354 4.45 25.49 -25.51
N ILE A 355 4.15 25.10 -26.74
CA ILE A 355 5.08 25.22 -27.86
C ILE A 355 5.21 26.71 -28.21
N THR A 356 6.40 27.27 -28.00
CA THR A 356 6.67 28.71 -28.16
C THR A 356 7.42 29.03 -29.45
N THR A 357 8.08 28.03 -30.06
CA THR A 357 8.82 28.18 -31.31
C THR A 357 8.47 27.07 -32.31
N PRO A 358 8.42 27.35 -33.62
CA PRO A 358 8.36 26.31 -34.64
C PRO A 358 9.57 25.37 -34.53
N GLY A 359 9.41 24.10 -34.88
CA GLY A 359 10.46 23.11 -34.74
C GLY A 359 10.92 22.86 -33.30
N GLN A 360 10.11 23.14 -32.28
CA GLN A 360 10.45 22.79 -30.89
C GLN A 360 10.45 21.27 -30.72
N ALA A 361 11.50 20.74 -30.08
CA ALA A 361 11.57 19.32 -29.72
C ALA A 361 10.58 19.02 -28.58
N ILE A 362 9.67 18.08 -28.83
CA ILE A 362 8.67 17.62 -27.87
C ILE A 362 8.69 16.10 -27.76
N LEU A 363 8.26 15.57 -26.64
CA LEU A 363 8.17 14.12 -26.38
C LEU A 363 6.77 13.57 -26.66
N GLY A 364 5.76 14.46 -26.66
CA GLY A 364 4.39 14.09 -26.94
C GLY A 364 3.47 15.31 -26.95
N ARG A 365 2.33 15.18 -27.60
CA ARG A 365 1.30 16.23 -27.67
C ARG A 365 0.24 16.01 -26.60
N VAL A 366 -0.15 17.07 -25.91
CA VAL A 366 -1.27 16.99 -24.96
C VAL A 366 -2.57 16.83 -25.74
N GLN A 367 -3.29 15.75 -25.46
CA GLN A 367 -4.63 15.51 -25.97
C GLN A 367 -5.69 16.12 -25.04
N SER A 368 -5.56 15.85 -23.73
CA SER A 368 -6.54 16.27 -22.73
C SER A 368 -5.86 16.62 -21.41
N ARG A 369 -6.49 17.55 -20.68
CA ARG A 369 -6.17 17.90 -19.31
C ARG A 369 -7.32 17.48 -18.41
N MET A 370 -7.04 16.68 -17.40
CA MET A 370 -7.99 16.23 -16.39
C MET A 370 -7.60 16.82 -15.04
N VAL A 371 -8.57 17.35 -14.31
CA VAL A 371 -8.38 17.79 -12.92
C VAL A 371 -9.08 16.78 -12.05
N VAL A 372 -8.32 16.09 -11.19
CA VAL A 372 -8.94 15.30 -10.12
C VAL A 372 -9.37 16.30 -9.06
N TYR A 373 -10.62 16.77 -9.15
CA TYR A 373 -11.22 17.44 -8.01
C TYR A 373 -11.25 16.42 -6.87
N LYS A 374 -10.84 16.82 -5.66
CA LYS A 374 -11.30 16.16 -4.44
C LYS A 374 -12.82 16.38 -4.37
N THR A 375 -13.58 15.69 -5.20
CA THR A 375 -15.00 15.51 -4.95
C THR A 375 -15.09 14.63 -3.72
N ASP A 376 -15.64 15.21 -2.66
CA ASP A 376 -16.03 14.52 -1.46
C ASP A 376 -16.67 13.17 -1.83
N ALA A 377 -16.10 12.09 -1.30
CA ALA A 377 -16.72 10.75 -1.34
C ALA A 377 -18.04 10.68 -0.53
N HIS A 378 -18.65 11.82 -0.22
CA HIS A 378 -19.93 12.00 0.44
C HIS A 378 -20.88 12.82 -0.43
N GLN A 379 -21.11 12.42 -1.67
CA GLN A 379 -22.28 12.87 -2.43
C GLN A 379 -22.59 11.92 -3.61
N ILE A 380 -22.79 10.63 -3.30
CA ILE A 380 -23.76 9.84 -4.06
C ILE A 380 -25.07 9.99 -3.29
N ALA A 381 -25.82 11.03 -3.66
CA ALA A 381 -27.17 11.23 -3.17
C ALA A 381 -28.02 10.00 -3.56
N ALA A 382 -28.75 9.51 -2.57
CA ALA A 382 -29.87 8.59 -2.71
C ALA A 382 -30.92 9.14 -3.70
N PRO A 383 -31.78 8.28 -4.28
CA PRO A 383 -32.67 8.66 -5.37
C PRO A 383 -33.76 9.61 -4.89
N GLY A 384 -34.08 10.60 -5.72
CA GLY A 384 -35.32 11.38 -5.68
C GLY A 384 -36.25 10.92 -6.78
#